data_AF-A0A2E2XYK7-F1
#
_entry.id   AF-A0A2E2XYK7-F1
#
_cell.length_a   1.000
_cell.length_b   1.000
_cell.length_c   1.000
_cell.angle_alpha   90.00
_cell.angle_beta   90.00
_cell.angle_gamma   90.00
#
_symmetry.space_group_name_H-M   'P 1'
#
loop_
_entity.id
_entity.type
_entity.pdbx_description
1 polymer ?
#
loop_
_entity_poly.entity_id
_entity_poly.type
_entity_poly.pdbx_seq_one_letter_code
_entity_poly.pdbx_strand_id
1 'polypeptide(L)'
;MSKKIAFKTLGCRLNLFETDSIASEFSKNKYQIVDFSDKADIYVINTCTVTGMSDQKSRRAINQAARRKEDGITIVTGCMATNYKEKLQENENIDYVVDNDHKTSVVSIAEAHFNGEIVNDEQFQRDLFKYEPAKDTFHTRSFIKIQDGCDNFCTFCIIPKVRGRASSRPVEDVLNNIRKVVEYGYKEVIITGVNIGRYNHEGTNFEGLIEKMIEIPGDFRIRISSIEPDGYSESFFRLFKHPKLAPHMHICLQSGSEDILLKMRRMYTAKLFKEMALKLDEMYPGFSLTTDIIVGFPGETEENFQETIEMAKTIGFGHIHTFKYSVRKGTRAERLPNHLDEREKTKRGEIIRMLSDETRLKHRKSFIGRTQRVLVQSILENGYARGFGEHYIPIIIEKKELNTNNFYDVDIVAINEIDEPTLIGKVRN
;
A
#
# COMPACT_ATOMS: atom_id res chain seq x y z
N MET A 1 25.53 17.71 -18.63
CA MET A 1 24.08 17.83 -18.31
C MET A 1 23.77 16.88 -17.18
N SER A 2 22.85 17.21 -16.27
CA SER A 2 22.39 16.23 -15.27
C SER A 2 21.71 15.08 -16.00
N LYS A 3 22.06 13.84 -15.65
CA LYS A 3 21.40 12.67 -16.22
C LYS A 3 19.94 12.63 -15.77
N LYS A 4 19.06 12.25 -16.68
CA LYS A 4 17.63 12.13 -16.46
C LYS A 4 17.29 10.71 -16.01
N ILE A 5 16.43 10.59 -15.02
CA ILE A 5 15.94 9.31 -14.50
C ILE A 5 14.42 9.32 -14.44
N ALA A 6 13.80 8.19 -14.80
CA ALA A 6 12.37 8.01 -14.71
C ALA A 6 12.01 6.73 -13.95
N PHE A 7 11.00 6.82 -13.09
CA PHE A 7 10.54 5.71 -12.25
C PHE A 7 9.17 5.20 -12.68
N LYS A 8 8.99 3.88 -12.68
CA LYS A 8 7.68 3.25 -12.71
C LYS A 8 7.50 2.32 -11.53
N THR A 9 6.71 2.76 -10.56
CA THR A 9 6.31 1.93 -9.42
C THR A 9 5.04 1.16 -9.72
N LEU A 10 5.05 -0.13 -9.44
CA LEU A 10 3.91 -1.02 -9.55
C LEU A 10 3.71 -1.77 -8.24
N GLY A 11 2.47 -2.10 -7.91
CA GLY A 11 2.16 -2.91 -6.73
C GLY A 11 1.66 -2.08 -5.56
N CYS A 12 2.27 -2.25 -4.40
CA CYS A 12 1.75 -1.80 -3.11
C CYS A 12 2.43 -0.53 -2.58
N ARG A 13 1.89 -0.01 -1.46
CA ARG A 13 2.44 1.16 -0.72
C ARG A 13 3.89 0.96 -0.28
N LEU A 14 4.30 -0.28 -0.04
CA LEU A 14 5.68 -0.63 0.25
C LEU A 14 6.61 -0.32 -0.93
N ASN A 15 6.21 -0.67 -2.15
CA ASN A 15 6.98 -0.34 -3.34
C ASN A 15 7.03 1.18 -3.60
N LEU A 16 5.97 1.93 -3.24
CA LEU A 16 5.98 3.39 -3.32
C LEU A 16 7.04 3.98 -2.38
N PHE A 17 7.04 3.58 -1.10
CA PHE A 17 8.07 3.99 -0.14
C PHE A 17 9.50 3.71 -0.64
N GLU A 18 9.75 2.49 -1.13
CA GLU A 18 11.06 2.08 -1.63
C GLU A 18 11.46 2.92 -2.85
N THR A 19 10.51 3.25 -3.74
CA THR A 19 10.79 4.10 -4.91
C THR A 19 11.07 5.55 -4.51
N ASP A 20 10.25 6.13 -3.63
CA ASP A 20 10.42 7.50 -3.14
C ASP A 20 11.80 7.68 -2.49
N SER A 21 12.25 6.69 -1.73
CA SER A 21 13.55 6.70 -1.07
C SER A 21 14.71 6.64 -2.07
N ILE A 22 14.63 5.76 -3.07
CA ILE A 22 15.61 5.67 -4.16
C ILE A 22 15.64 6.96 -4.98
N ALA A 23 14.47 7.51 -5.31
CA ALA A 23 14.34 8.76 -6.07
C ALA A 23 14.97 9.95 -5.33
N SER A 24 14.77 10.03 -4.01
CA SER A 24 15.42 11.02 -3.14
C SER A 24 16.95 10.92 -3.19
N GLU A 25 17.50 9.70 -3.19
CA GLU A 25 18.94 9.46 -3.27
C GLU A 25 19.52 9.89 -4.64
N PHE A 26 18.85 9.54 -5.75
CA PHE A 26 19.24 10.04 -7.08
C PHE A 26 19.23 11.58 -7.15
N SER A 27 18.23 12.22 -6.56
CA SER A 27 18.13 13.69 -6.53
C SER A 27 19.30 14.33 -5.77
N LYS A 28 19.73 13.73 -4.65
CA LYS A 28 20.94 14.15 -3.91
C LYS A 28 22.21 14.03 -4.76
N ASN A 29 22.28 12.99 -5.61
CA ASN A 29 23.38 12.78 -6.56
C ASN A 29 23.21 13.58 -7.87
N LYS A 30 22.40 14.64 -7.86
CA LYS A 30 22.23 15.61 -8.97
C LYS A 30 21.63 15.01 -10.25
N TYR A 31 20.90 13.89 -10.15
CA TYR A 31 20.08 13.40 -11.25
C TYR A 31 18.77 14.19 -11.33
N GLN A 32 18.27 14.37 -12.55
CA GLN A 32 16.98 15.01 -12.79
C GLN A 32 15.90 13.94 -12.93
N ILE A 33 14.93 13.93 -12.01
CA ILE A 33 13.75 13.07 -12.15
C ILE A 33 12.82 13.65 -13.23
N VAL A 34 12.40 12.83 -14.18
CA VAL A 34 11.46 13.17 -15.25
C VAL A 34 10.28 12.21 -15.27
N ASP A 35 9.22 12.54 -16.02
CA ASP A 35 8.07 11.65 -16.14
C ASP A 35 8.47 10.37 -16.87
N PHE A 36 7.82 9.24 -16.53
CA PHE A 36 8.09 7.95 -17.19
C PHE A 36 7.76 7.92 -18.69
N SER A 37 6.96 8.88 -19.17
CA SER A 37 6.70 9.09 -20.59
C SER A 37 7.79 9.87 -21.32
N ASP A 38 8.62 10.62 -20.60
CA ASP A 38 9.74 11.39 -21.16
C ASP A 38 10.94 10.49 -21.48
N LYS A 39 11.87 11.00 -22.30
CA LYS A 39 13.18 10.38 -22.53
C LYS A 39 14.07 10.56 -21.28
N ALA A 40 14.66 9.45 -20.81
CA ALA A 40 15.56 9.41 -19.67
C ALA A 40 16.80 8.55 -19.97
N ASP A 41 17.91 8.86 -19.30
CA ASP A 41 19.15 8.06 -19.34
C ASP A 41 19.03 6.79 -18.49
N ILE A 42 18.15 6.81 -17.48
CA ILE A 42 17.88 5.68 -16.59
C ILE A 42 16.37 5.49 -16.46
N TYR A 43 15.89 4.27 -16.69
CA TYR A 43 14.55 3.85 -16.35
C TYR A 43 14.59 2.83 -15.21
N VAL A 44 13.97 3.13 -14.07
CA VAL A 44 13.85 2.20 -12.94
C VAL A 44 12.42 1.70 -12.83
N ILE A 45 12.21 0.40 -12.97
CA ILE A 45 10.90 -0.24 -12.85
C ILE A 45 10.86 -1.06 -11.56
N ASN A 46 10.12 -0.57 -10.55
CA ASN A 46 9.88 -1.30 -9.30
C ASN A 46 8.61 -2.16 -9.45
N THR A 47 8.83 -3.43 -9.77
CA THR A 47 7.84 -4.40 -10.22
C THR A 47 7.05 -5.06 -9.08
N CYS A 48 5.92 -5.68 -9.45
CA CYS A 48 5.08 -6.45 -8.54
C CYS A 48 4.66 -7.78 -9.16
N THR A 49 4.54 -8.84 -8.34
CA THR A 49 4.23 -10.22 -8.79
C THR A 49 3.12 -10.90 -7.98
N VAL A 50 2.34 -10.14 -7.21
CA VAL A 50 1.29 -10.68 -6.33
C VAL A 50 0.09 -11.23 -7.10
N THR A 51 -0.18 -10.73 -8.32
CA THR A 51 -1.24 -11.22 -9.21
C THR A 51 -0.75 -11.37 -10.66
N GLY A 52 -1.46 -12.14 -11.48
CA GLY A 52 -1.16 -12.23 -12.91
C GLY A 52 -1.28 -10.89 -13.63
N MET A 53 -2.22 -10.05 -13.19
CA MET A 53 -2.39 -8.70 -13.73
C MET A 53 -1.22 -7.78 -13.36
N SER A 54 -0.69 -7.86 -12.14
CA SER A 54 0.51 -7.11 -11.77
C SER A 54 1.73 -7.57 -12.57
N ASP A 55 1.81 -8.86 -12.91
CA ASP A 55 2.88 -9.35 -13.77
C ASP A 55 2.79 -8.78 -15.20
N GLN A 56 1.58 -8.72 -15.76
CA GLN A 56 1.38 -8.15 -17.08
C GLN A 56 1.70 -6.65 -17.11
N LYS A 57 1.28 -5.90 -16.09
CA LYS A 57 1.61 -4.46 -15.96
C LYS A 57 3.13 -4.23 -15.84
N SER A 58 3.83 -5.08 -15.08
CA SER A 58 5.30 -5.02 -14.95
C SER A 58 6.01 -5.24 -16.28
N ARG A 59 5.63 -6.28 -17.02
CA ARG A 59 6.19 -6.56 -18.36
C ARG A 59 5.91 -5.44 -19.36
N ARG A 60 4.71 -4.86 -19.33
CA ARG A 60 4.37 -3.70 -20.17
C ARG A 60 5.26 -2.49 -19.86
N ALA A 61 5.51 -2.20 -18.58
CA ALA A 61 6.39 -1.10 -18.18
C ALA A 61 7.84 -1.31 -18.64
N ILE A 62 8.36 -2.53 -18.51
CA ILE A 62 9.71 -2.89 -18.99
C ILE A 62 9.82 -2.66 -20.51
N ASN A 63 8.88 -3.21 -21.28
CA ASN A 63 8.87 -3.03 -22.73
C ASN A 63 8.70 -1.56 -23.15
N GLN A 64 7.98 -0.77 -22.34
CA GLN A 64 7.79 0.65 -22.58
C GLN A 64 9.08 1.44 -22.35
N ALA A 65 9.83 1.14 -21.29
CA ALA A 65 11.14 1.72 -21.03
C ALA A 65 12.13 1.38 -22.16
N ALA A 66 12.18 0.11 -22.56
CA ALA A 66 13.10 -0.35 -23.61
C ALA A 66 12.89 0.33 -24.98
N ARG A 67 11.64 0.70 -25.31
CA ARG A 67 11.33 1.44 -26.55
C ARG A 67 11.71 2.92 -26.49
N ARG A 68 11.94 3.46 -25.28
CA ARG A 68 12.26 4.87 -25.06
C ARG A 68 13.72 5.09 -24.72
N LYS A 69 14.42 4.06 -24.22
CA LYS A 69 15.86 4.10 -24.01
C LYS A 69 16.54 4.18 -25.39
N GLU A 70 17.31 5.23 -25.60
CA GLU A 70 18.26 5.32 -26.73
C GLU A 70 19.60 4.77 -26.23
N ASP A 71 20.44 5.62 -25.63
CA ASP A 71 21.72 5.22 -25.01
C ASP A 71 21.63 5.07 -23.48
N GLY A 72 20.42 4.82 -22.98
CA GLY A 72 20.12 4.73 -21.54
C GLY A 72 20.02 3.28 -21.04
N ILE A 73 19.96 3.13 -19.71
CA ILE A 73 19.80 1.84 -19.05
C ILE A 73 18.40 1.63 -18.45
N THR A 74 17.99 0.37 -18.40
CA THR A 74 16.77 -0.11 -17.77
C THR A 74 17.13 -1.00 -16.59
N ILE A 75 16.81 -0.54 -15.39
CA ILE A 75 16.99 -1.25 -14.14
C ILE A 75 15.63 -1.78 -13.69
N VAL A 76 15.51 -3.09 -13.55
CA VAL A 76 14.30 -3.75 -13.05
C VAL A 76 14.54 -4.23 -11.63
N THR A 77 13.72 -3.74 -10.71
CA THR A 77 13.72 -4.19 -9.30
C THR A 77 12.32 -4.58 -8.84
N GLY A 78 12.15 -4.99 -7.59
CA GLY A 78 10.86 -5.35 -7.02
C GLY A 78 10.60 -6.85 -6.95
N CYS A 79 9.38 -7.21 -6.53
CA CYS A 79 9.06 -8.61 -6.27
C CYS A 79 9.15 -9.51 -7.51
N MET A 80 8.93 -8.97 -8.72
CA MET A 80 9.09 -9.76 -9.94
C MET A 80 10.57 -10.06 -10.22
N ALA A 81 11.45 -9.09 -9.96
CA ALA A 81 12.91 -9.25 -10.10
C ALA A 81 13.41 -10.41 -9.22
N THR A 82 12.87 -10.57 -8.01
CA THR A 82 13.18 -11.73 -7.17
C THR A 82 12.53 -13.02 -7.68
N ASN A 83 11.26 -13.00 -8.09
CA ASN A 83 10.52 -14.23 -8.44
C ASN A 83 10.96 -14.88 -9.75
N TYR A 84 11.36 -14.05 -10.73
CA TYR A 84 11.71 -14.45 -12.09
C TYR A 84 13.10 -13.92 -12.48
N LYS A 85 14.05 -13.92 -11.53
CA LYS A 85 15.40 -13.33 -11.70
C LYS A 85 16.09 -13.78 -12.98
N GLU A 86 16.31 -15.08 -13.12
CA GLU A 86 16.96 -15.70 -14.30
C GLU A 86 16.30 -15.27 -15.62
N LYS A 87 14.98 -15.42 -15.71
CA LYS A 87 14.21 -15.05 -16.90
C LYS A 87 14.27 -13.55 -17.24
N LEU A 88 14.40 -12.69 -16.25
CA LEU A 88 14.55 -11.25 -16.47
C LEU A 88 16.00 -10.89 -16.84
N GLN A 89 16.99 -11.62 -16.34
CA GLN A 89 18.40 -11.44 -16.73
C GLN A 89 18.65 -11.85 -18.18
N GLU A 90 17.92 -12.86 -18.68
CA GLU A 90 17.94 -13.27 -20.10
C GLU A 90 17.23 -12.28 -21.05
N ASN A 91 16.53 -11.26 -20.53
CA ASN A 91 15.80 -10.32 -21.37
C ASN A 91 16.71 -9.16 -21.80
N GLU A 92 17.07 -9.14 -23.08
CA GLU A 92 17.93 -8.11 -23.72
C GLU A 92 17.45 -6.66 -23.53
N ASN A 93 16.18 -6.46 -23.19
CA ASN A 93 15.63 -5.15 -22.91
C ASN A 93 15.98 -4.61 -21.51
N ILE A 94 16.61 -5.42 -20.65
CA ILE A 94 16.94 -5.11 -19.26
C ILE A 94 18.46 -5.12 -19.11
N ASP A 95 19.02 -4.03 -18.61
CA ASP A 95 20.47 -3.92 -18.38
C ASP A 95 20.84 -4.46 -16.99
N TYR A 96 19.97 -4.25 -15.99
CA TYR A 96 20.19 -4.71 -14.62
C TYR A 96 18.92 -5.26 -13.96
N VAL A 97 19.04 -6.42 -13.31
CA VAL A 97 17.96 -7.03 -12.50
C VAL A 97 18.39 -7.04 -11.04
N VAL A 98 17.77 -6.17 -10.24
CA VAL A 98 18.07 -6.00 -8.81
C VAL A 98 16.95 -6.62 -7.98
N ASP A 99 17.21 -7.70 -7.28
CA ASP A 99 16.19 -8.30 -6.41
C ASP A 99 15.81 -7.39 -5.23
N ASN A 100 14.76 -7.77 -4.50
CA ASN A 100 14.25 -6.96 -3.39
C ASN A 100 15.25 -6.72 -2.25
N ASP A 101 16.16 -7.66 -1.99
CA ASP A 101 17.06 -7.61 -0.84
C ASP A 101 18.22 -6.64 -1.08
N HIS A 102 18.54 -6.37 -2.35
CA HIS A 102 19.60 -5.46 -2.78
C HIS A 102 19.07 -4.14 -3.37
N LYS A 103 17.78 -3.85 -3.20
CA LYS A 103 17.10 -2.70 -3.83
C LYS A 103 17.71 -1.34 -3.46
N THR A 104 18.33 -1.22 -2.29
CA THR A 104 19.08 -0.02 -1.87
C THR A 104 20.31 0.25 -2.73
N SER A 105 20.76 -0.71 -3.55
CA SER A 105 21.93 -0.58 -4.42
C SER A 105 21.61 -0.06 -5.83
N VAL A 106 20.36 0.27 -6.14
CA VAL A 106 19.97 0.75 -7.48
C VAL A 106 20.75 2.01 -7.90
N VAL A 107 21.03 2.91 -6.96
CA VAL A 107 21.78 4.15 -7.23
C VAL A 107 23.24 3.83 -7.54
N SER A 108 23.90 3.04 -6.71
CA SER A 108 25.30 2.66 -6.92
C SER A 108 25.50 1.87 -8.21
N ILE A 109 24.57 0.98 -8.57
CA ILE A 109 24.58 0.26 -9.85
C ILE A 109 24.53 1.24 -11.03
N ALA A 110 23.66 2.25 -10.95
CA ALA A 110 23.54 3.24 -12.01
C ALA A 110 24.82 4.09 -12.14
N GLU A 111 25.41 4.53 -11.02
CA GLU A 111 26.66 5.30 -11.01
C GLU A 111 27.82 4.49 -11.57
N ALA A 112 28.00 3.25 -11.09
CA ALA A 112 29.03 2.33 -11.58
C ALA A 112 28.92 2.10 -13.10
N HIS A 113 27.70 1.92 -13.63
CA HIS A 113 27.48 1.80 -15.08
C HIS A 113 28.02 3.01 -15.85
N PHE A 114 27.67 4.23 -15.43
CA PHE A 114 28.11 5.44 -16.13
C PHE A 114 29.59 5.79 -15.90
N ASN A 115 30.21 5.25 -14.85
CA ASN A 115 31.65 5.34 -14.62
C ASN A 115 32.45 4.28 -15.41
N GLY A 116 31.77 3.32 -16.06
CA GLY A 116 32.41 2.21 -16.78
C GLY A 116 32.97 1.12 -15.85
N GLU A 117 32.46 1.03 -14.63
CA GLU A 117 32.86 0.02 -13.65
C GLU A 117 32.15 -1.32 -13.91
N ILE A 118 32.81 -2.43 -13.58
CA ILE A 118 32.20 -3.75 -13.64
C ILE A 118 31.28 -3.92 -12.44
N VAL A 119 29.98 -3.85 -12.68
CA VAL A 119 28.94 -4.13 -11.70
C VAL A 119 28.90 -5.65 -11.44
N ASN A 120 29.31 -6.08 -10.24
CA ASN A 120 29.17 -7.47 -9.80
C ASN A 120 28.08 -7.56 -8.72
N ASP A 121 27.10 -8.45 -8.93
CA ASP A 121 25.97 -8.68 -8.02
C ASP A 121 26.41 -8.98 -6.57
N GLU A 122 27.59 -9.59 -6.37
CA GLU A 122 28.10 -9.98 -5.05
C GLU A 122 28.60 -8.79 -4.19
N GLN A 123 28.78 -7.61 -4.77
CA GLN A 123 29.29 -6.43 -4.05
C GLN A 123 28.19 -5.66 -3.31
N PHE A 124 26.93 -5.96 -3.57
CA PHE A 124 25.81 -5.21 -3.02
C PHE A 124 25.42 -5.72 -1.64
N GLN A 125 25.43 -4.81 -0.65
CA GLN A 125 25.03 -5.16 0.70
C GLN A 125 23.52 -5.34 0.77
N ARG A 126 23.10 -6.49 1.28
CA ARG A 126 21.72 -6.75 1.67
C ARG A 126 21.29 -5.77 2.75
N ASP A 127 20.31 -4.92 2.45
CA ASP A 127 19.73 -4.00 3.43
C ASP A 127 18.26 -3.70 3.13
N LEU A 128 17.38 -4.08 4.05
CA LEU A 128 15.93 -3.95 3.90
C LEU A 128 15.39 -2.59 4.37
N PHE A 129 16.19 -1.80 5.10
CA PHE A 129 15.71 -0.63 5.85
C PHE A 129 16.57 0.63 5.73
N LYS A 130 17.76 0.57 5.13
CA LYS A 130 18.61 1.73 4.83
C LYS A 130 18.06 2.55 3.68
N TYR A 131 16.91 3.13 3.95
CA TYR A 131 16.24 4.11 3.12
C TYR A 131 16.32 5.45 3.84
N GLU A 132 16.94 6.42 3.16
CA GLU A 132 16.92 7.79 3.62
C GLU A 132 15.49 8.34 3.56
N PRO A 133 15.06 9.17 4.54
CA PRO A 133 13.77 9.82 4.47
C PRO A 133 13.66 10.68 3.20
N ALA A 134 12.64 10.38 2.40
CA ALA A 134 12.37 11.14 1.18
C ALA A 134 11.87 12.55 1.53
N LYS A 135 12.57 13.57 1.05
CA LYS A 135 12.17 14.98 1.19
C LYS A 135 11.23 15.41 0.07
N ASP A 136 11.56 15.00 -1.15
CA ASP A 136 10.75 15.24 -2.34
C ASP A 136 10.09 13.92 -2.73
N THR A 137 8.78 13.81 -2.50
CA THR A 137 7.96 12.66 -2.89
C THR A 137 6.97 13.07 -3.96
N PHE A 138 6.49 12.11 -4.74
CA PHE A 138 5.42 12.37 -5.72
C PHE A 138 4.04 12.62 -5.09
N HIS A 139 3.96 12.68 -3.76
CA HIS A 139 2.72 12.66 -2.97
C HIS A 139 2.83 13.54 -1.73
N THR A 140 1.72 14.15 -1.29
CA THR A 140 1.66 14.96 -0.04
C THR A 140 1.71 14.11 1.24
N ARG A 141 1.95 12.81 1.14
CA ARG A 141 1.92 11.84 2.24
C ARG A 141 3.22 11.06 2.23
N SER A 142 3.78 10.82 3.40
CA SER A 142 5.00 10.03 3.53
C SER A 142 4.65 8.62 3.98
N PHE A 143 5.09 7.61 3.22
CA PHE A 143 5.01 6.22 3.65
C PHE A 143 6.22 5.90 4.55
N ILE A 144 6.05 5.04 5.55
CA ILE A 144 7.15 4.61 6.43
C ILE A 144 7.14 3.09 6.51
N LYS A 145 8.15 2.45 5.93
CA LYS A 145 8.35 1.01 6.04
C LYS A 145 8.87 0.66 7.43
N ILE A 146 8.06 -0.06 8.20
CA ILE A 146 8.43 -0.52 9.54
C ILE A 146 8.73 -2.02 9.60
N GLN A 147 8.32 -2.78 8.58
CA GLN A 147 8.40 -4.23 8.57
C GLN A 147 8.49 -4.74 7.11
N ASP A 148 9.23 -5.82 6.87
CA ASP A 148 9.31 -6.50 5.58
C ASP A 148 9.28 -8.04 5.73
N GLY A 149 8.94 -8.74 4.66
CA GLY A 149 8.81 -10.21 4.66
C GLY A 149 7.62 -10.72 5.49
N CYS A 150 7.39 -12.04 5.53
CA CYS A 150 6.26 -12.61 6.28
C CYS A 150 6.46 -14.09 6.62
N ASP A 151 6.12 -14.46 7.86
CA ASP A 151 6.20 -15.83 8.38
C ASP A 151 4.86 -16.59 8.41
N ASN A 152 3.79 -16.00 7.86
CA ASN A 152 2.47 -16.64 7.89
C ASN A 152 2.28 -17.74 6.85
N PHE A 153 3.10 -17.81 5.80
CA PHE A 153 3.01 -18.81 4.71
C PHE A 153 1.58 -19.18 4.30
N CYS A 154 0.71 -18.18 4.10
CA CYS A 154 -0.65 -18.39 3.61
C CYS A 154 -0.58 -19.13 2.26
N THR A 155 -1.52 -20.06 2.02
CA THR A 155 -1.36 -21.05 0.95
C THR A 155 -1.28 -20.44 -0.44
N PHE A 156 -1.90 -19.28 -0.67
CA PHE A 156 -1.88 -18.52 -1.93
C PHE A 156 -0.73 -17.52 -2.07
N CYS A 157 -0.01 -17.22 -0.98
CA CYS A 157 0.83 -16.03 -0.92
C CYS A 157 2.25 -16.32 -1.40
N ILE A 158 2.71 -15.57 -2.41
CA ILE A 158 4.09 -15.66 -2.94
C ILE A 158 5.11 -14.87 -2.10
N ILE A 159 4.65 -14.01 -1.19
CA ILE A 159 5.48 -13.04 -0.46
C ILE A 159 6.67 -13.68 0.27
N PRO A 160 6.53 -14.79 1.02
CA PRO A 160 7.67 -15.40 1.70
C PRO A 160 8.81 -15.80 0.75
N LYS A 161 8.49 -16.09 -0.52
CA LYS A 161 9.49 -16.39 -1.55
C LYS A 161 10.21 -15.13 -2.05
N VAL A 162 9.51 -14.01 -2.18
CA VAL A 162 10.02 -12.81 -2.89
C VAL A 162 10.48 -11.68 -1.98
N ARG A 163 10.13 -11.73 -0.68
CA ARG A 163 10.54 -10.77 0.36
C ARG A 163 11.11 -11.44 1.61
N GLY A 164 11.18 -12.78 1.63
CA GLY A 164 11.78 -13.54 2.72
C GLY A 164 10.97 -13.57 4.02
N ARG A 165 11.68 -13.93 5.10
CA ARG A 165 11.19 -14.02 6.50
C ARG A 165 10.84 -12.65 7.05
N ALA A 166 9.98 -12.60 8.07
CA ALA A 166 9.63 -11.32 8.67
C ALA A 166 10.85 -10.66 9.32
N SER A 167 11.01 -9.37 9.06
CA SER A 167 12.01 -8.53 9.69
C SER A 167 11.35 -7.21 10.10
N SER A 168 11.62 -6.78 11.33
CA SER A 168 11.14 -5.52 11.89
C SER A 168 12.26 -4.49 11.84
N ARG A 169 11.94 -3.28 11.37
CA ARG A 169 12.88 -2.15 11.41
C ARG A 169 13.12 -1.72 12.88
N PRO A 170 14.34 -1.38 13.28
CA PRO A 170 14.60 -0.90 14.64
C PRO A 170 13.69 0.26 15.05
N VAL A 171 13.28 0.29 16.32
CA VAL A 171 12.30 1.28 16.82
C VAL A 171 12.81 2.70 16.60
N GLU A 172 14.05 2.99 16.99
CA GLU A 172 14.60 4.34 16.83
C GLU A 172 14.77 4.76 15.38
N ASP A 173 15.08 3.84 14.47
CA ASP A 173 15.14 4.15 13.04
C ASP A 173 13.77 4.58 12.50
N VAL A 174 12.71 3.91 12.95
CA VAL A 174 11.33 4.27 12.59
C VAL A 174 10.98 5.66 13.15
N LEU A 175 11.23 5.90 14.44
CA LEU A 175 10.90 7.18 15.08
C LEU A 175 11.73 8.33 14.47
N ASN A 176 13.01 8.13 14.21
CA ASN A 176 13.87 9.11 13.55
C ASN A 176 13.42 9.40 12.12
N ASN A 177 12.99 8.38 11.37
CA ASN A 177 12.41 8.60 10.05
C ASN A 177 11.15 9.46 10.13
N ILE A 178 10.27 9.20 11.09
CA ILE A 178 9.04 9.98 11.28
C ILE A 178 9.36 11.43 11.67
N ARG A 179 10.27 11.65 12.62
CA ARG A 179 10.72 13.00 13.01
C ARG A 179 11.21 13.81 11.81
N LYS A 180 12.08 13.20 10.98
CA LYS A 180 12.63 13.85 9.77
C LYS A 180 11.55 14.20 8.73
N VAL A 181 10.59 13.30 8.47
CA VAL A 181 9.52 13.63 7.49
C VAL A 181 8.57 14.70 8.04
N VAL A 182 8.30 14.71 9.35
CA VAL A 182 7.53 15.80 9.95
C VAL A 182 8.28 17.13 9.86
N GLU A 183 9.61 17.13 10.07
CA GLU A 183 10.48 18.29 9.87
C GLU A 183 10.47 18.80 8.42
N TYR A 184 10.42 17.90 7.43
CA TYR A 184 10.23 18.26 6.02
C TYR A 184 8.83 18.83 5.70
N GLY A 185 7.92 18.85 6.68
CA GLY A 185 6.60 19.45 6.56
C GLY A 185 5.49 18.46 6.19
N TYR A 186 5.74 17.15 6.14
CA TYR A 186 4.68 16.17 5.86
C TYR A 186 3.62 16.17 6.97
N LYS A 187 2.36 16.31 6.56
CA LYS A 187 1.20 16.33 7.47
C LYS A 187 0.53 14.96 7.67
N GLU A 188 0.89 13.96 6.87
CA GLU A 188 0.36 12.60 7.01
C GLU A 188 1.44 11.55 6.78
N VAL A 189 1.57 10.67 7.77
CA VAL A 189 2.48 9.52 7.79
C VAL A 189 1.66 8.24 7.67
N ILE A 190 1.97 7.40 6.68
CA ILE A 190 1.32 6.10 6.48
C ILE A 190 2.31 5.00 6.82
N ILE A 191 2.03 4.25 7.87
CA ILE A 191 2.84 3.11 8.29
C ILE A 191 2.57 1.95 7.34
N THR A 192 3.62 1.41 6.74
CA THR A 192 3.55 0.35 5.73
C THR A 192 4.55 -0.77 6.02
N GLY A 193 4.28 -1.92 5.41
CA GLY A 193 5.08 -3.12 5.49
C GLY A 193 4.33 -4.26 4.81
N VAL A 194 4.76 -5.49 5.07
CA VAL A 194 4.10 -6.69 4.53
C VAL A 194 3.01 -7.20 5.48
N ASN A 195 3.34 -7.36 6.75
CA ASN A 195 2.42 -7.70 7.83
C ASN A 195 2.81 -6.92 9.09
N ILE A 196 2.49 -5.62 9.11
CA ILE A 196 2.94 -4.69 10.16
C ILE A 196 2.36 -5.02 11.54
N GLY A 197 1.22 -5.72 11.62
CA GLY A 197 0.65 -6.18 12.89
C GLY A 197 1.53 -7.16 13.65
N ARG A 198 2.49 -7.80 12.96
CA ARG A 198 3.50 -8.69 13.56
C ARG A 198 4.80 -7.98 13.92
N TYR A 199 4.85 -6.65 13.83
CA TYR A 199 6.04 -5.90 14.21
C TYR A 199 6.44 -6.25 15.65
N ASN A 200 7.70 -6.63 15.81
CA ASN A 200 8.33 -6.85 17.09
C ASN A 200 9.84 -6.61 16.96
N HIS A 201 10.37 -5.71 17.77
CA HIS A 201 11.80 -5.43 17.85
C HIS A 201 12.19 -5.15 19.30
N GLU A 202 13.11 -5.94 19.84
CA GLU A 202 13.66 -5.77 21.21
C GLU A 202 12.60 -5.54 22.29
N GLY A 203 11.50 -6.32 22.24
CA GLY A 203 10.40 -6.25 23.21
C GLY A 203 9.35 -5.17 22.94
N THR A 204 9.56 -4.29 21.94
CA THR A 204 8.52 -3.36 21.47
C THR A 204 7.71 -4.03 20.36
N ASN A 205 6.43 -4.34 20.64
CA ASN A 205 5.48 -4.86 19.65
C ASN A 205 4.85 -3.72 18.82
N PHE A 206 3.96 -4.07 17.88
CA PHE A 206 3.27 -3.10 17.04
C PHE A 206 2.53 -2.01 17.85
N GLU A 207 1.82 -2.39 18.90
CA GLU A 207 1.07 -1.45 19.75
C GLU A 207 2.00 -0.44 20.42
N GLY A 208 3.06 -0.93 21.08
CA GLY A 208 4.05 -0.08 21.73
C GLY A 208 4.81 0.82 20.75
N LEU A 209 4.96 0.39 19.49
CA LEU A 209 5.51 1.24 18.45
C LEU A 209 4.55 2.39 18.11
N ILE A 210 3.24 2.11 17.93
CA ILE A 210 2.24 3.16 17.67
C ILE A 210 2.18 4.16 18.84
N GLU A 211 2.19 3.68 20.08
CA GLU A 211 2.25 4.52 21.29
C GLU A 211 3.44 5.49 21.24
N LYS A 212 4.64 5.01 20.89
CA LYS A 212 5.82 5.89 20.73
C LYS A 212 5.68 6.88 19.59
N MET A 213 5.02 6.51 18.49
CA MET A 213 4.86 7.39 17.32
C MET A 213 3.89 8.55 17.58
N ILE A 214 2.78 8.31 18.27
CA ILE A 214 1.77 9.35 18.55
C ILE A 214 2.31 10.45 19.47
N GLU A 215 3.35 10.16 20.27
CA GLU A 215 4.03 11.12 21.13
C GLU A 215 4.99 12.06 20.38
N ILE A 216 5.36 11.77 19.12
CA ILE A 216 6.27 12.63 18.35
C ILE A 216 5.65 14.02 18.18
N PRO A 217 6.30 15.12 18.58
CA PRO A 217 5.75 16.47 18.46
C PRO A 217 5.46 16.87 17.02
N GLY A 218 4.50 17.79 16.84
CA GLY A 218 4.13 18.35 15.55
C GLY A 218 2.67 18.08 15.17
N ASP A 219 2.19 18.89 14.24
CA ASP A 219 0.84 18.77 13.71
C ASP A 219 0.83 17.91 12.45
N PHE A 220 0.62 16.61 12.64
CA PHE A 220 0.50 15.59 11.59
C PHE A 220 -0.41 14.46 12.07
N ARG A 221 -0.84 13.60 11.15
CA ARG A 221 -1.58 12.37 11.46
C ARG A 221 -0.84 11.13 10.98
N ILE A 222 -1.08 10.03 11.66
CA ILE A 222 -0.58 8.69 11.42
C ILE A 222 -1.75 7.84 10.94
N ARG A 223 -1.52 7.09 9.88
CA ARG A 223 -2.47 6.11 9.36
C ARG A 223 -1.82 4.74 9.30
N ILE A 224 -2.52 3.77 9.84
CA ILE A 224 -2.16 2.36 9.71
C ILE A 224 -2.63 1.89 8.34
N SER A 225 -1.74 1.25 7.58
CA SER A 225 -2.11 0.62 6.30
C SER A 225 -2.84 -0.70 6.54
N SER A 226 -2.26 -1.82 6.12
CA SER A 226 -2.90 -3.14 6.11
C SER A 226 -2.40 -4.01 7.26
N ILE A 227 -3.32 -4.58 8.04
CA ILE A 227 -3.02 -5.52 9.12
C ILE A 227 -3.94 -6.76 9.10
N GLU A 228 -3.54 -7.82 9.79
CA GLU A 228 -4.41 -8.94 10.15
C GLU A 228 -5.27 -8.58 11.38
N PRO A 229 -6.40 -9.27 11.65
CA PRO A 229 -7.31 -8.94 12.75
C PRO A 229 -6.88 -9.46 14.14
N ASP A 230 -5.85 -10.30 14.23
CA ASP A 230 -5.43 -10.92 15.49
C ASP A 230 -4.16 -10.30 16.09
N GLY A 231 -3.95 -10.55 17.39
CA GLY A 231 -2.74 -10.13 18.09
C GLY A 231 -2.81 -8.74 18.72
N TYR A 232 -4.01 -8.16 18.88
CA TYR A 232 -4.20 -6.87 19.54
C TYR A 232 -4.92 -6.97 20.87
N SER A 233 -4.43 -6.19 21.83
CA SER A 233 -5.00 -5.99 23.14
C SER A 233 -6.12 -4.93 23.11
N GLU A 234 -6.81 -4.79 24.25
CA GLU A 234 -7.80 -3.72 24.43
C GLU A 234 -7.18 -2.31 24.30
N SER A 235 -5.92 -2.13 24.70
CA SER A 235 -5.29 -0.81 24.69
C SER A 235 -5.05 -0.31 23.26
N PHE A 236 -4.74 -1.20 22.31
CA PHE A 236 -4.59 -0.84 20.90
C PHE A 236 -5.82 -0.10 20.36
N PHE A 237 -7.01 -0.62 20.63
CA PHE A 237 -8.25 0.02 20.18
C PHE A 237 -8.44 1.41 20.80
N ARG A 238 -7.96 1.65 22.04
CA ARG A 238 -8.05 2.95 22.70
C ARG A 238 -7.11 4.00 22.10
N LEU A 239 -6.05 3.59 21.40
CA LEU A 239 -5.12 4.52 20.76
C LEU A 239 -5.80 5.42 19.71
N PHE A 240 -6.89 4.95 19.09
CA PHE A 240 -7.67 5.73 18.13
C PHE A 240 -8.39 6.94 18.74
N LYS A 241 -8.41 7.10 20.07
CA LYS A 241 -8.82 8.36 20.73
C LYS A 241 -7.82 9.49 20.52
N HIS A 242 -6.56 9.16 20.23
CA HIS A 242 -5.52 10.16 20.06
C HIS A 242 -5.68 10.87 18.71
N PRO A 243 -5.67 12.21 18.64
CA PRO A 243 -5.98 12.96 17.41
C PRO A 243 -4.98 12.73 16.27
N LYS A 244 -3.76 12.26 16.59
CA LYS A 244 -2.79 11.87 15.55
C LYS A 244 -3.10 10.51 14.94
N LEU A 245 -3.82 9.61 15.57
CA LEU A 245 -4.11 8.30 14.98
C LEU A 245 -5.45 8.34 14.23
N ALA A 246 -5.39 8.24 12.91
CA ALA A 246 -6.58 8.37 12.08
C ALA A 246 -7.57 7.20 12.29
N PRO A 247 -8.89 7.46 12.39
CA PRO A 247 -9.94 6.44 12.62
C PRO A 247 -10.26 5.65 11.34
N HIS A 248 -9.24 4.96 10.84
CA HIS A 248 -9.29 4.18 9.61
C HIS A 248 -8.29 3.04 9.69
N MET A 249 -8.72 1.85 9.27
CA MET A 249 -7.84 0.71 9.08
C MET A 249 -8.19 -0.06 7.82
N HIS A 250 -7.16 -0.66 7.23
CA HIS A 250 -7.36 -1.76 6.29
C HIS A 250 -7.05 -3.07 7.02
N ILE A 251 -8.06 -3.93 7.16
CA ILE A 251 -7.91 -5.22 7.83
C ILE A 251 -8.14 -6.31 6.80
N CYS A 252 -7.17 -7.20 6.65
CA CYS A 252 -7.19 -8.26 5.66
C CYS A 252 -8.17 -9.37 6.06
N LEU A 253 -9.39 -9.40 5.50
CA LEU A 253 -10.34 -10.52 5.68
C LEU A 253 -10.00 -11.71 4.79
N GLN A 254 -9.81 -11.48 3.49
CA GLN A 254 -9.63 -12.47 2.41
C GLN A 254 -10.87 -13.31 2.08
N SER A 255 -11.59 -13.85 3.07
CA SER A 255 -12.89 -14.54 2.90
C SER A 255 -13.71 -14.44 4.19
N GLY A 256 -15.05 -14.39 4.07
CA GLY A 256 -15.94 -14.48 5.25
C GLY A 256 -16.25 -15.90 5.69
N SER A 257 -15.74 -16.92 4.97
CA SER A 257 -15.96 -18.33 5.28
C SER A 257 -14.82 -18.92 6.10
N GLU A 258 -15.14 -19.55 7.23
CA GLU A 258 -14.14 -20.23 8.08
C GLU A 258 -13.44 -21.36 7.33
N ASP A 259 -14.17 -22.13 6.50
CA ASP A 259 -13.60 -23.23 5.70
C ASP A 259 -12.55 -22.70 4.71
N ILE A 260 -12.85 -21.59 4.03
CA ILE A 260 -11.92 -20.98 3.07
C ILE A 260 -10.73 -20.33 3.77
N LEU A 261 -10.94 -19.64 4.89
CA LEU A 261 -9.83 -19.09 5.69
C LEU A 261 -8.88 -20.19 6.18
N LEU A 262 -9.42 -21.35 6.58
CA LEU A 262 -8.63 -22.50 6.97
C LEU A 262 -7.82 -23.07 5.80
N LYS A 263 -8.43 -23.25 4.62
CA LYS A 263 -7.72 -23.69 3.39
C LYS A 263 -6.68 -22.66 2.91
N MET A 264 -6.94 -21.37 3.16
CA MET A 264 -5.98 -20.27 2.95
C MET A 264 -4.82 -20.28 3.96
N ARG A 265 -4.92 -21.06 5.04
CA ARG A 265 -4.02 -21.06 6.20
C ARG A 265 -3.90 -19.66 6.82
N ARG A 266 -5.06 -19.07 7.15
CA ARG A 266 -5.11 -17.84 7.95
C ARG A 266 -4.98 -18.19 9.43
N MET A 267 -4.33 -17.31 10.18
CA MET A 267 -4.08 -17.49 11.62
C MET A 267 -5.18 -16.88 12.50
N TYR A 268 -6.33 -16.58 11.89
CA TYR A 268 -7.50 -15.97 12.52
C TYR A 268 -8.77 -16.56 11.90
N THR A 269 -9.89 -16.30 12.54
CA THR A 269 -11.22 -16.73 12.13
C THR A 269 -12.06 -15.58 11.59
N ALA A 270 -13.06 -15.89 10.77
CA ALA A 270 -14.05 -14.92 10.30
C ALA A 270 -14.80 -14.30 11.49
N LYS A 271 -15.08 -15.11 12.52
CA LYS A 271 -15.67 -14.65 13.78
C LYS A 271 -14.81 -13.57 14.48
N LEU A 272 -13.51 -13.80 14.65
CA LEU A 272 -12.61 -12.83 15.29
C LEU A 272 -12.57 -11.51 14.52
N PHE A 273 -12.51 -11.59 13.18
CA PHE A 273 -12.58 -10.40 12.34
C PHE A 273 -13.87 -9.62 12.59
N LYS A 274 -15.02 -10.30 12.61
CA LYS A 274 -16.33 -9.67 12.83
C LYS A 274 -16.40 -8.98 14.19
N GLU A 275 -15.93 -9.64 15.25
CA GLU A 275 -15.89 -9.08 16.60
C GLU A 275 -15.03 -7.81 16.66
N MET A 276 -13.84 -7.84 16.05
CA MET A 276 -12.96 -6.67 15.95
C MET A 276 -13.62 -5.52 15.19
N ALA A 277 -14.26 -5.81 14.06
CA ALA A 277 -14.89 -4.80 13.21
C ALA A 277 -16.07 -4.12 13.92
N LEU A 278 -16.96 -4.89 14.54
CA LEU A 278 -18.12 -4.37 15.27
C LEU A 278 -17.69 -3.53 16.49
N LYS A 279 -16.66 -3.98 17.20
CA LYS A 279 -16.09 -3.23 18.32
C LYS A 279 -15.51 -1.87 17.90
N LEU A 280 -14.80 -1.82 16.77
CA LEU A 280 -14.26 -0.56 16.25
C LEU A 280 -15.38 0.42 15.88
N ASP A 281 -16.45 -0.07 15.25
CA ASP A 281 -17.61 0.77 14.90
C ASP A 281 -18.36 1.28 16.15
N GLU A 282 -18.52 0.44 17.17
CA GLU A 282 -19.12 0.82 18.46
C GLU A 282 -18.29 1.88 19.20
N MET A 283 -16.97 1.68 19.28
CA MET A 283 -16.07 2.61 19.97
C MET A 283 -15.89 3.93 19.24
N TYR A 284 -15.92 3.90 17.90
CA TYR A 284 -15.64 5.05 17.04
C TYR A 284 -16.65 5.12 15.90
N PRO A 285 -17.85 5.69 16.12
CA PRO A 285 -18.89 5.75 15.11
C PRO A 285 -18.43 6.38 13.79
N GLY A 286 -18.49 5.61 12.71
CA GLY A 286 -17.95 6.03 11.40
C GLY A 286 -16.48 5.65 11.20
N PHE A 287 -15.90 4.76 12.00
CA PHE A 287 -14.57 4.22 11.74
C PHE A 287 -14.51 3.63 10.33
N SER A 288 -13.56 4.08 9.51
CA SER A 288 -13.48 3.63 8.13
C SER A 288 -12.72 2.31 8.05
N LEU A 289 -13.45 1.20 7.93
CA LEU A 289 -12.89 -0.12 7.67
C LEU A 289 -12.88 -0.44 6.18
N THR A 290 -11.71 -0.86 5.69
CA THR A 290 -11.55 -1.42 4.34
C THR A 290 -10.92 -2.81 4.44
N THR A 291 -11.13 -3.65 3.43
CA THR A 291 -10.60 -5.02 3.41
C THR A 291 -10.25 -5.48 2.01
N ASP A 292 -9.53 -6.60 1.93
CA ASP A 292 -9.36 -7.41 0.73
C ASP A 292 -10.29 -8.63 0.79
N ILE A 293 -10.86 -9.03 -0.35
CA ILE A 293 -11.58 -10.30 -0.53
C ILE A 293 -11.04 -11.01 -1.77
N ILE A 294 -10.72 -12.30 -1.66
CA ILE A 294 -10.29 -13.17 -2.74
C ILE A 294 -11.43 -14.13 -3.09
N VAL A 295 -11.99 -13.99 -4.29
CA VAL A 295 -13.04 -14.89 -4.79
C VAL A 295 -12.49 -16.02 -5.66
N GLY A 296 -13.16 -17.17 -5.62
CA GLY A 296 -12.86 -18.41 -6.32
C GLY A 296 -11.52 -19.04 -5.96
N PHE A 297 -11.21 -19.01 -4.66
CA PHE A 297 -10.16 -19.83 -4.08
C PHE A 297 -10.44 -21.33 -4.33
N PRO A 298 -9.42 -22.20 -4.47
CA PRO A 298 -9.64 -23.63 -4.76
C PRO A 298 -10.57 -24.29 -3.73
N GLY A 299 -11.65 -24.89 -4.22
CA GLY A 299 -12.68 -25.53 -3.40
C GLY A 299 -13.66 -24.57 -2.71
N GLU A 300 -13.79 -23.32 -3.15
CA GLU A 300 -14.84 -22.39 -2.69
C GLU A 300 -16.22 -22.79 -3.22
N THR A 301 -17.14 -23.17 -2.34
CA THR A 301 -18.51 -23.53 -2.71
C THR A 301 -19.41 -22.29 -2.84
N GLU A 302 -20.69 -22.47 -3.15
CA GLU A 302 -21.66 -21.37 -3.13
C GLU A 302 -21.96 -20.92 -1.70
N GLU A 303 -22.06 -21.84 -0.76
CA GLU A 303 -22.30 -21.56 0.66
C GLU A 303 -21.16 -20.70 1.24
N ASN A 304 -19.90 -21.05 0.96
CA ASN A 304 -18.75 -20.25 1.41
C ASN A 304 -18.78 -18.81 0.83
N PHE A 305 -19.24 -18.68 -0.41
CA PHE A 305 -19.37 -17.38 -1.05
C PHE A 305 -20.50 -16.55 -0.43
N GLN A 306 -21.63 -17.18 -0.09
CA GLN A 306 -22.73 -16.53 0.63
C GLN A 306 -22.29 -16.08 2.03
N GLU A 307 -21.52 -16.88 2.78
CA GLU A 307 -20.93 -16.47 4.07
C GLU A 307 -20.07 -15.20 3.92
N THR A 308 -19.32 -15.09 2.82
CA THR A 308 -18.51 -13.91 2.50
C THR A 308 -19.37 -12.68 2.20
N ILE A 309 -20.46 -12.85 1.47
CA ILE A 309 -21.43 -11.77 1.19
C ILE A 309 -22.08 -11.28 2.48
N GLU A 310 -22.56 -12.19 3.32
CA GLU A 310 -23.23 -11.82 4.58
C GLU A 310 -22.28 -11.15 5.57
N MET A 311 -21.01 -11.58 5.62
CA MET A 311 -19.97 -10.88 6.38
C MET A 311 -19.79 -9.43 5.89
N ALA A 312 -19.66 -9.23 4.59
CA ALA A 312 -19.47 -7.90 4.01
C ALA A 312 -20.68 -6.98 4.22
N LYS A 313 -21.91 -7.50 4.09
CA LYS A 313 -23.14 -6.76 4.41
C LYS A 313 -23.22 -6.37 5.89
N THR A 314 -22.88 -7.31 6.78
CA THR A 314 -22.97 -7.09 8.23
C THR A 314 -22.02 -5.99 8.68
N ILE A 315 -20.79 -5.99 8.15
CA ILE A 315 -19.76 -5.03 8.57
C ILE A 315 -19.94 -3.68 7.88
N GLY A 316 -20.40 -3.65 6.63
CA GLY A 316 -20.64 -2.40 5.91
C GLY A 316 -19.33 -1.65 5.58
N PHE A 317 -18.36 -2.35 4.99
CA PHE A 317 -17.04 -1.78 4.68
C PHE A 317 -17.12 -0.49 3.85
N GLY A 318 -16.25 0.47 4.16
CA GLY A 318 -16.06 1.68 3.36
C GLY A 318 -15.44 1.42 1.98
N HIS A 319 -14.74 0.28 1.82
CA HIS A 319 -14.28 -0.23 0.54
C HIS A 319 -13.82 -1.70 0.66
N ILE A 320 -14.09 -2.50 -0.37
CA ILE A 320 -13.58 -3.87 -0.51
C ILE A 320 -12.71 -3.94 -1.77
N HIS A 321 -11.44 -4.28 -1.60
CA HIS A 321 -10.58 -4.63 -2.72
C HIS A 321 -10.86 -6.09 -3.13
N THR A 322 -11.62 -6.26 -4.20
CA THR A 322 -11.96 -7.58 -4.74
C THR A 322 -10.89 -8.11 -5.68
N PHE A 323 -10.30 -9.25 -5.32
CA PHE A 323 -9.36 -10.00 -6.13
C PHE A 323 -9.96 -11.31 -6.58
N LYS A 324 -9.68 -11.71 -7.83
CA LYS A 324 -9.89 -13.09 -8.27
C LYS A 324 -8.67 -13.90 -7.85
N TYR A 325 -8.89 -15.10 -7.31
CA TYR A 325 -7.79 -16.00 -7.01
C TYR A 325 -6.97 -16.28 -8.27
N SER A 326 -5.67 -16.01 -8.17
CA SER A 326 -4.73 -16.11 -9.28
C SER A 326 -3.63 -17.11 -8.91
N VAL A 327 -3.62 -18.26 -9.57
CA VAL A 327 -2.63 -19.32 -9.31
C VAL A 327 -1.21 -18.76 -9.48
N ARG A 328 -0.34 -19.04 -8.52
CA ARG A 328 1.06 -18.61 -8.52
C ARG A 328 1.96 -19.85 -8.41
N LYS A 329 2.91 -19.99 -9.33
CA LYS A 329 3.85 -21.12 -9.35
C LYS A 329 4.67 -21.18 -8.06
N GLY A 330 4.72 -22.34 -7.42
CA GLY A 330 5.44 -22.58 -6.17
C GLY A 330 4.65 -22.27 -4.89
N THR A 331 3.40 -21.84 -5.00
CA THR A 331 2.53 -21.68 -3.82
C THR A 331 1.85 -23.00 -3.43
N ARG A 332 1.39 -23.13 -2.19
CA ARG A 332 0.70 -24.35 -1.74
C ARG A 332 -0.67 -24.49 -2.42
N ALA A 333 -1.36 -23.37 -2.62
CA ALA A 333 -2.66 -23.31 -3.26
C ALA A 333 -2.63 -23.66 -4.76
N GLU A 334 -1.45 -23.68 -5.40
CA GLU A 334 -1.28 -24.22 -6.76
C GLU A 334 -1.63 -25.72 -6.83
N ARG A 335 -1.41 -26.46 -5.75
CA ARG A 335 -1.57 -27.93 -5.69
C ARG A 335 -2.92 -28.36 -5.13
N LEU A 336 -3.78 -27.42 -4.74
CA LEU A 336 -5.09 -27.74 -4.20
C LEU A 336 -6.02 -28.21 -5.34
N PRO A 337 -6.92 -29.17 -5.10
CA PRO A 337 -7.90 -29.58 -6.10
C PRO A 337 -9.02 -28.53 -6.26
N ASN A 338 -9.90 -28.74 -7.24
CA ASN A 338 -11.15 -28.00 -7.40
C ASN A 338 -10.97 -26.49 -7.62
N HIS A 339 -10.06 -26.11 -8.51
CA HIS A 339 -9.96 -24.73 -8.96
C HIS A 339 -11.23 -24.33 -9.71
N LEU A 340 -11.82 -23.19 -9.33
CA LEU A 340 -12.94 -22.62 -10.05
C LEU A 340 -12.47 -22.06 -11.41
N ASP A 341 -13.36 -22.11 -12.39
CA ASP A 341 -13.12 -21.49 -13.70
C ASP A 341 -13.14 -19.95 -13.61
N GLU A 342 -12.61 -19.30 -14.64
CA GLU A 342 -12.52 -17.84 -14.68
C GLU A 342 -13.88 -17.14 -14.82
N ARG A 343 -14.90 -17.81 -15.36
CA ARG A 343 -16.24 -17.23 -15.51
C ARG A 343 -16.90 -17.09 -14.16
N GLU A 344 -16.85 -18.14 -13.33
CA GLU A 344 -17.42 -18.11 -11.98
C GLU A 344 -16.68 -17.11 -11.08
N LYS A 345 -15.34 -17.07 -11.13
CA LYS A 345 -14.55 -16.03 -10.41
C LYS A 345 -14.94 -14.61 -10.83
N THR A 346 -15.23 -14.40 -12.11
CA THR A 346 -15.59 -13.08 -12.64
C THR A 346 -16.97 -12.67 -12.13
N LYS A 347 -17.96 -13.57 -12.24
CA LYS A 347 -19.31 -13.38 -11.68
C LYS A 347 -19.27 -13.05 -10.18
N ARG A 348 -18.58 -13.86 -9.38
CA ARG A 348 -18.41 -13.63 -7.93
C ARG A 348 -17.71 -12.30 -7.63
N GLY A 349 -16.70 -11.96 -8.43
CA GLY A 349 -15.97 -10.71 -8.30
C GLY A 349 -16.81 -9.47 -8.61
N GLU A 350 -17.74 -9.56 -9.54
CA GLU A 350 -18.70 -8.48 -9.85
C GLU A 350 -19.70 -8.29 -8.71
N ILE A 351 -20.22 -9.38 -8.14
CA ILE A 351 -21.15 -9.33 -6.99
C ILE A 351 -20.51 -8.61 -5.80
N ILE A 352 -19.27 -8.97 -5.43
CA ILE A 352 -18.57 -8.31 -4.31
C ILE A 352 -18.25 -6.84 -4.63
N ARG A 353 -17.95 -6.50 -5.88
CA ARG A 353 -17.74 -5.10 -6.29
C ARG A 353 -19.02 -4.27 -6.15
N MET A 354 -20.16 -4.76 -6.63
CA MET A 354 -21.44 -4.09 -6.48
C MET A 354 -21.80 -3.88 -5.01
N LEU A 355 -21.60 -4.91 -4.17
CA LEU A 355 -21.80 -4.81 -2.73
C LEU A 355 -20.87 -3.76 -2.10
N SER A 356 -19.59 -3.74 -2.50
CA SER A 356 -18.63 -2.74 -2.04
C SER A 356 -19.04 -1.32 -2.42
N ASP A 357 -19.62 -1.12 -3.60
CA ASP A 357 -20.08 0.20 -4.06
C ASP A 357 -21.27 0.67 -3.23
N GLU A 358 -22.21 -0.22 -2.96
CA GLU A 358 -23.38 0.04 -2.11
C GLU A 358 -22.97 0.40 -0.67
N THR A 359 -22.12 -0.42 -0.03
CA THR A 359 -21.70 -0.17 1.36
C THR A 359 -20.83 1.08 1.47
N ARG A 360 -19.95 1.31 0.50
CA ARG A 360 -19.13 2.53 0.40
C ARG A 360 -19.99 3.78 0.30
N LEU A 361 -21.00 3.79 -0.56
CA LEU A 361 -21.90 4.92 -0.73
C LEU A 361 -22.67 5.21 0.57
N LYS A 362 -23.21 4.16 1.20
CA LYS A 362 -23.92 4.26 2.50
C LYS A 362 -23.01 4.81 3.59
N HIS A 363 -21.78 4.29 3.70
CA HIS A 363 -20.79 4.76 4.67
C HIS A 363 -20.45 6.23 4.45
N ARG A 364 -20.14 6.64 3.21
CA ARG A 364 -19.82 8.04 2.89
C ARG A 364 -21.01 8.98 3.17
N LYS A 365 -22.24 8.60 2.82
CA LYS A 365 -23.47 9.38 3.12
C LYS A 365 -23.66 9.66 4.61
N SER A 366 -23.22 8.76 5.49
CA SER A 366 -23.33 8.94 6.95
C SER A 366 -22.50 10.12 7.50
N PHE A 367 -21.59 10.68 6.71
CA PHE A 367 -20.77 11.84 7.07
C PHE A 367 -21.39 13.18 6.70
N ILE A 368 -22.48 13.22 5.93
CA ILE A 368 -23.18 14.47 5.64
C ILE A 368 -23.67 15.08 6.96
N GLY A 369 -23.41 16.38 7.15
CA GLY A 369 -23.69 17.10 8.39
C GLY A 369 -22.62 16.96 9.48
N ARG A 370 -21.52 16.24 9.23
CA ARG A 370 -20.37 16.16 10.14
C ARG A 370 -19.24 17.10 9.68
N THR A 371 -18.42 17.54 10.63
CA THR A 371 -17.14 18.20 10.34
C THR A 371 -16.04 17.16 10.23
N GLN A 372 -15.12 17.30 9.28
CA GLN A 372 -13.90 16.51 9.21
C GLN A 372 -12.66 17.38 9.11
N ARG A 373 -11.56 16.90 9.69
CA ARG A 373 -10.23 17.48 9.49
C ARG A 373 -9.60 16.98 8.18
N VAL A 374 -9.55 17.85 7.17
CA VAL A 374 -9.16 17.48 5.79
C VAL A 374 -7.75 17.95 5.46
N LEU A 375 -6.91 17.02 4.99
CA LEU A 375 -5.61 17.35 4.40
C LEU A 375 -5.78 17.61 2.90
N VAL A 376 -5.50 18.84 2.45
CA VAL A 376 -5.54 19.20 1.03
C VAL A 376 -4.36 18.59 0.28
N GLN A 377 -4.64 17.87 -0.80
CA GLN A 377 -3.62 17.19 -1.61
C GLN A 377 -3.40 17.86 -2.96
N SER A 378 -4.45 18.42 -3.56
CA SER A 378 -4.36 19.07 -4.86
C SER A 378 -5.40 20.17 -5.02
N ILE A 379 -5.12 21.09 -5.94
CA ILE A 379 -6.05 22.10 -6.41
C ILE A 379 -6.55 21.67 -7.79
N LEU A 380 -7.86 21.67 -7.96
CA LEU A 380 -8.55 21.31 -9.19
C LEU A 380 -8.55 22.51 -10.16
N GLU A 381 -8.80 22.24 -11.45
CA GLU A 381 -8.80 23.27 -12.51
C GLU A 381 -9.80 24.40 -12.25
N ASN A 382 -10.93 24.10 -11.59
CA ASN A 382 -11.94 25.10 -11.22
C ASN A 382 -11.56 25.94 -9.98
N GLY A 383 -10.38 25.70 -9.39
CA GLY A 383 -9.86 26.36 -8.19
C GLY A 383 -10.33 25.76 -6.86
N TYR A 384 -11.17 24.72 -6.87
CA TYR A 384 -11.53 23.99 -5.65
C TYR A 384 -10.41 23.07 -5.20
N ALA A 385 -10.40 22.70 -3.93
CA ALA A 385 -9.39 21.80 -3.39
C ALA A 385 -9.92 20.36 -3.31
N ARG A 386 -9.03 19.38 -3.49
CA ARG A 386 -9.29 17.97 -3.20
C ARG A 386 -8.38 17.48 -2.09
N GLY A 387 -8.94 16.75 -1.14
CA GLY A 387 -8.21 16.24 0.01
C GLY A 387 -8.80 14.96 0.57
N PHE A 388 -8.22 14.50 1.67
CA PHE A 388 -8.72 13.36 2.44
C PHE A 388 -8.94 13.75 3.89
N GLY A 389 -10.14 13.48 4.38
CA GLY A 389 -10.46 13.60 5.79
C GLY A 389 -9.78 12.53 6.65
N GLU A 390 -9.93 12.62 7.96
CA GLU A 390 -9.31 11.69 8.92
C GLU A 390 -9.73 10.23 8.68
N HIS A 391 -10.99 9.99 8.29
CA HIS A 391 -11.54 8.67 7.94
C HIS A 391 -11.07 8.16 6.56
N TYR A 392 -10.13 8.82 5.89
CA TYR A 392 -9.63 8.47 4.55
C TYR A 392 -10.68 8.53 3.43
N ILE A 393 -11.70 9.38 3.62
CA ILE A 393 -12.73 9.60 2.62
C ILE A 393 -12.32 10.81 1.75
N PRO A 394 -12.38 10.70 0.41
CA PRO A 394 -12.07 11.82 -0.47
C PRO A 394 -13.13 12.92 -0.33
N ILE A 395 -12.67 14.16 -0.22
CA ILE A 395 -13.49 15.36 -0.07
C ILE A 395 -13.05 16.41 -1.09
N ILE A 396 -14.02 17.00 -1.79
CA ILE A 396 -13.88 18.23 -2.56
C ILE A 396 -14.32 19.38 -1.66
N ILE A 397 -13.46 20.39 -1.54
CA ILE A 397 -13.72 21.59 -0.73
C ILE A 397 -14.04 22.74 -1.68
N GLU A 398 -15.26 23.26 -1.59
CA GLU A 398 -15.76 24.37 -2.43
C GLU A 398 -15.23 25.73 -1.95
N LYS A 399 -13.91 25.84 -1.83
CA LYS A 399 -13.21 27.07 -1.46
C LYS A 399 -11.97 27.22 -2.32
N LYS A 400 -11.80 28.41 -2.87
CA LYS A 400 -10.60 28.81 -3.62
C LYS A 400 -9.47 29.21 -2.68
N GLU A 401 -8.25 29.26 -3.21
CA GLU A 401 -7.06 29.77 -2.50
C GLU A 401 -6.66 28.95 -1.26
N LEU A 402 -7.01 27.67 -1.24
CA LEU A 402 -6.48 26.75 -0.24
C LEU A 402 -5.06 26.31 -0.61
N ASN A 403 -4.20 26.21 0.39
CA ASN A 403 -2.85 25.69 0.21
C ASN A 403 -2.83 24.16 0.32
N THR A 404 -2.07 23.50 -0.56
CA THR A 404 -1.79 22.06 -0.44
C THR A 404 -0.97 21.76 0.81
N ASN A 405 -1.01 20.50 1.26
CA ASN A 405 -0.30 20.04 2.46
C ASN A 405 -0.66 20.83 3.74
N ASN A 406 -1.91 21.27 3.86
CA ASN A 406 -2.46 21.94 5.03
C ASN A 406 -3.76 21.28 5.49
N PHE A 407 -4.03 21.35 6.78
CA PHE A 407 -5.29 20.89 7.37
C PHE A 407 -6.33 22.01 7.40
N TYR A 408 -7.56 21.67 7.06
CA TYR A 408 -8.73 22.54 7.20
C TYR A 408 -9.87 21.74 7.83
N ASP A 409 -10.62 22.37 8.73
CA ASP A 409 -11.87 21.82 9.22
C ASP A 409 -12.97 22.11 8.19
N VAL A 410 -13.63 21.06 7.73
CA VAL A 410 -14.57 21.11 6.61
C VAL A 410 -15.90 20.49 7.04
N ASP A 411 -16.96 21.27 6.95
CA ASP A 411 -18.33 20.80 7.15
C ASP A 411 -18.80 20.10 5.87
N ILE A 412 -19.16 18.83 5.98
CA ILE A 412 -19.62 18.01 4.86
C ILE A 412 -21.08 18.33 4.58
N VAL A 413 -21.36 18.84 3.38
CA VAL A 413 -22.69 19.34 3.00
C VAL A 413 -23.40 18.46 1.99
N ALA A 414 -22.66 17.72 1.17
CA ALA A 414 -23.22 16.88 0.12
C ALA A 414 -22.26 15.75 -0.28
N ILE A 415 -22.70 14.93 -1.22
CA ILE A 415 -21.90 13.90 -1.89
C ILE A 415 -22.17 13.98 -3.39
N ASN A 416 -21.10 13.92 -4.19
CA ASN A 416 -21.19 13.68 -5.61
C ASN A 416 -21.21 12.16 -5.83
N GLU A 417 -22.27 11.63 -6.43
CA GLU A 417 -22.42 10.20 -6.73
C GLU A 417 -21.97 9.83 -8.15
N ILE A 418 -21.53 10.81 -8.95
CA ILE A 418 -20.98 10.56 -10.30
C ILE A 418 -19.58 9.96 -10.16
N ASP A 419 -19.32 8.88 -10.90
CA ASP A 419 -18.09 8.09 -10.86
C ASP A 419 -17.79 7.47 -9.48
N GLU A 420 -16.75 7.96 -8.78
CA GLU A 420 -16.42 7.52 -7.42
C GLU A 420 -17.10 8.45 -6.40
N PRO A 421 -17.99 7.94 -5.51
CA PRO A 421 -18.79 8.78 -4.61
C PRO A 421 -17.95 9.71 -3.72
N THR A 422 -17.85 10.99 -4.03
CA THR A 422 -16.91 11.90 -3.35
C THR A 422 -17.66 12.92 -2.50
N LEU A 423 -17.25 13.11 -1.25
CA LEU A 423 -17.89 14.08 -0.37
C LEU A 423 -17.61 15.52 -0.83
N ILE A 424 -18.57 16.40 -0.61
CA ILE A 424 -18.46 17.84 -0.88
C ILE A 424 -18.59 18.57 0.44
N GLY A 425 -17.68 19.49 0.72
CA GLY A 425 -17.66 20.25 1.96
C GLY A 425 -17.27 21.70 1.81
N LYS A 426 -17.54 22.47 2.86
CA LYS A 426 -17.19 23.90 2.97
C LYS A 426 -16.29 24.09 4.18
N VAL A 427 -15.27 24.95 4.04
CA VAL A 427 -14.38 25.25 5.18
C VAL A 427 -15.21 25.90 6.27
N ARG A 428 -15.08 25.37 7.48
CA ARG A 428 -15.71 25.91 8.68
C ARG A 428 -15.02 27.23 9.03
N ASN A 429 -15.81 28.29 9.19
CA ASN A 429 -15.31 29.62 9.53
C ASN A 429 -14.82 29.71 10.97
#